data_AF-A0A7C7VLK8-F1
#
_entry.id   AF-A0A7C7VLK8-F1
#
_cell.length_a   1.000
_cell.length_b   1.000
_cell.length_c   1.000
_cell.angle_alpha   90.00
_cell.angle_beta   90.00
_cell.angle_gamma   90.00
#
_symmetry.space_group_name_H-M   'P 1'
#
loop_
_entity.id
_entity.type
_entity.pdbx_description
1 polymer ?
#
loop_
_entity_poly.entity_id
_entity_poly.type
_entity_poly.pdbx_seq_one_letter_code
_entity_poly.pdbx_strand_id
1 'polypeptide(L)'
;MEKKNSLVYNIIFLIVCAGILLFLWNAPEESTVKLPVDDAHNRFHTMKKKEAEQFCRECHSPDGEAPLPENHPPKYRCLFCHKKQKTGGS
;
A
#
# COMPACT_ATOMS: atom_id res chain seq x y z
N MET A 1 22.56 41.22 -12.98
CA MET A 1 23.09 40.69 -11.71
C MET A 1 21.99 39.85 -11.06
N GLU A 2 21.72 38.65 -11.60
CA GLU A 2 20.52 37.85 -11.23
C GLU A 2 20.87 36.48 -10.57
N LYS A 3 22.14 36.05 -10.65
CA LYS A 3 22.54 34.67 -10.34
C LYS A 3 22.54 34.31 -8.85
N LYS A 4 22.77 35.28 -7.97
CA LYS A 4 22.94 35.04 -6.52
C LYS A 4 21.65 34.57 -5.85
N ASN A 5 20.49 35.06 -6.31
CA ASN A 5 19.19 34.65 -5.78
C ASN A 5 18.82 33.24 -6.29
N SER A 6 19.08 32.94 -7.56
CA SER A 6 18.86 31.60 -8.13
C SER A 6 19.72 30.52 -7.45
N LEU A 7 20.98 30.82 -7.11
CA LEU A 7 21.83 29.89 -6.36
C LEU A 7 21.24 29.55 -4.98
N VAL A 8 20.72 30.56 -4.26
CA VAL A 8 20.09 30.36 -2.95
C VAL A 8 18.85 29.47 -3.07
N TYR A 9 17.97 29.74 -4.05
CA TYR A 9 16.79 28.90 -4.27
C TYR A 9 17.14 27.45 -4.65
N ASN A 10 18.17 27.25 -5.47
CA ASN A 10 18.63 25.90 -5.82
C ASN A 10 19.19 25.14 -4.61
N ILE A 11 19.96 25.81 -3.74
CA ILE A 11 20.47 25.21 -2.50
C ILE A 11 19.31 24.84 -1.57
N ILE A 12 18.35 25.74 -1.37
CA ILE A 12 17.15 25.47 -0.56
C ILE A 12 16.37 24.28 -1.14
N PHE A 13 16.16 24.25 -2.45
CA PHE A 13 15.48 23.15 -3.14
C PHE A 13 16.19 21.81 -2.89
N LEU A 14 17.52 21.76 -3.03
CA LEU A 14 18.29 20.55 -2.77
C LEU A 14 18.21 20.10 -1.30
N ILE A 15 18.24 21.03 -0.35
CA ILE A 15 18.07 20.72 1.08
C ILE A 15 16.69 20.12 1.34
N VAL A 16 15.63 20.69 0.76
CA VAL A 16 14.26 20.16 0.91
C VAL A 16 14.15 18.77 0.29
N CYS A 17 14.68 18.56 -0.92
CA CYS A 17 14.70 17.24 -1.55
C CYS A 17 15.45 16.21 -0.70
N ALA A 18 16.64 16.55 -0.21
CA ALA A 18 17.42 15.67 0.66
C ALA A 18 16.67 15.35 1.96
N GLY A 19 16.01 16.33 2.57
CA GLY A 19 15.19 16.15 3.76
C GLY A 19 14.01 15.19 3.53
N ILE A 20 13.28 15.37 2.42
CA ILE A 20 12.17 14.48 2.05
C ILE A 20 12.67 13.05 1.80
N LEU A 21 13.79 12.89 1.09
CA LEU A 21 14.36 11.58 0.81
C LEU A 21 14.82 10.87 2.09
N LEU A 22 15.50 11.57 3.00
CA LEU A 22 15.89 11.02 4.31
C LEU A 22 14.67 10.64 5.15
N PHE A 23 13.62 11.45 5.14
CA PHE A 23 12.37 11.13 5.82
C PHE A 23 11.72 9.86 5.26
N LEU A 24 11.57 9.76 3.93
CA LEU A 24 11.00 8.59 3.27
C LEU A 24 11.87 7.34 3.42
N TRP A 25 13.20 7.49 3.53
CA TRP A 25 14.11 6.38 3.81
C TRP A 25 13.85 5.73 5.18
N ASN A 26 13.39 6.52 6.14
CA ASN A 26 13.03 6.03 7.49
C ASN A 26 11.58 5.54 7.58
N ALA A 27 10.89 5.36 6.46
CA ALA A 27 9.52 4.83 6.49
C ALA A 27 9.50 3.42 7.11
N PRO A 28 8.57 3.15 8.06
CA PRO A 28 8.47 1.87 8.73
C PRO A 28 8.09 0.74 7.75
N GLU A 29 8.41 -0.50 8.13
CA GLU A 29 8.02 -1.68 7.35
C GLU A 29 6.51 -1.84 7.21
N GLU A 30 6.07 -2.61 6.22
CA GLU A 30 4.66 -2.86 5.97
C GLU A 30 4.00 -3.58 7.17
N SER A 31 3.08 -2.90 7.86
CA SER A 31 2.36 -3.43 9.03
C SER A 31 1.14 -4.30 8.69
N THR A 32 0.85 -4.47 7.40
CA THR A 32 -0.36 -5.12 6.91
C THR A 32 -0.12 -6.58 6.60
N VAL A 33 -1.02 -7.46 7.04
CA VAL A 33 -0.95 -8.90 6.76
C VAL A 33 -1.17 -9.18 5.27
N LYS A 34 -0.41 -10.12 4.71
CA LYS A 34 -0.55 -10.55 3.30
C LYS A 34 -1.78 -11.43 3.11
N LEU A 35 -2.24 -11.56 1.87
CA LEU A 35 -3.31 -12.50 1.52
C LEU A 35 -2.85 -13.93 1.87
N PRO A 36 -3.61 -14.68 2.71
CA PRO A 36 -3.28 -16.06 3.05
C PRO A 36 -3.19 -16.96 1.82
N VAL A 37 -2.36 -18.00 1.91
CA VAL A 37 -2.27 -19.07 0.89
C VAL A 37 -2.91 -20.31 1.50
N ASP A 38 -4.23 -20.36 1.40
CA ASP A 38 -5.09 -21.44 1.89
C ASP A 38 -6.20 -21.73 0.87
N ASP A 39 -6.97 -22.79 1.10
CA ASP A 39 -7.99 -23.23 0.15
C ASP A 39 -9.09 -22.18 -0.10
N ALA A 40 -9.41 -21.34 0.90
CA ALA A 40 -10.39 -20.28 0.77
C ALA A 40 -9.88 -19.09 -0.07
N HIS A 41 -8.56 -18.83 -0.03
CA HIS A 41 -7.94 -17.66 -0.67
C HIS A 41 -7.17 -17.98 -1.96
N ASN A 42 -6.87 -19.26 -2.23
CA ASN A 42 -6.05 -19.72 -3.36
C ASN A 42 -6.58 -19.23 -4.71
N ARG A 43 -7.90 -19.25 -4.90
CA ARG A 43 -8.58 -18.69 -6.09
C ARG A 43 -8.16 -17.24 -6.38
N PHE A 44 -8.00 -16.41 -5.35
CA PHE A 44 -7.73 -14.98 -5.54
C PHE A 44 -6.28 -14.68 -5.92
N HIS A 45 -5.35 -15.62 -5.67
CA HIS A 45 -3.94 -15.45 -6.05
C HIS A 45 -3.76 -15.41 -7.58
N THR A 46 -4.56 -16.15 -8.34
CA THR A 46 -4.49 -16.20 -9.81
C THR A 46 -5.34 -15.12 -10.50
N MET A 47 -6.34 -14.57 -9.81
CA MET A 47 -7.23 -13.52 -10.36
C MET A 47 -6.57 -12.15 -10.45
N LYS A 48 -7.05 -11.28 -11.36
CA LYS A 48 -6.62 -9.87 -11.40
C LYS A 48 -7.05 -9.15 -10.12
N LYS A 49 -6.21 -8.22 -9.61
CA LYS A 49 -6.44 -7.57 -8.30
C LYS A 49 -7.85 -6.97 -8.16
N LYS A 50 -8.27 -6.18 -9.15
CA LYS A 50 -9.60 -5.51 -9.12
C LYS A 50 -10.77 -6.49 -9.17
N GLU A 51 -10.59 -7.63 -9.85
CA GLU A 51 -11.61 -8.66 -9.97
C GLU A 51 -11.73 -9.45 -8.67
N ALA A 52 -10.61 -9.89 -8.09
CA ALA A 52 -10.58 -10.58 -6.81
C ALA A 52 -11.22 -9.75 -5.68
N GLU A 53 -10.96 -8.43 -5.66
CA GLU A 53 -11.48 -7.50 -4.65
C GLU A 53 -13.01 -7.42 -4.59
N GLN A 54 -13.73 -7.82 -5.66
CA GLN A 54 -15.19 -7.84 -5.69
C GLN A 54 -15.78 -8.92 -4.76
N PHE A 55 -15.05 -10.01 -4.56
CA PHE A 55 -15.53 -11.18 -3.80
C PHE A 55 -15.15 -11.13 -2.32
N CYS A 56 -14.18 -10.29 -1.92
CA CYS A 56 -13.68 -10.27 -0.55
C CYS A 56 -14.78 -9.98 0.49
N ARG A 57 -15.78 -9.15 0.14
CA ARG A 57 -16.87 -8.77 1.05
C ARG A 57 -17.90 -9.87 1.28
N GLU A 58 -17.89 -10.95 0.51
CA GLU A 58 -18.77 -12.10 0.73
C GLU A 58 -18.53 -12.69 2.13
N CYS A 59 -17.27 -12.82 2.54
CA CYS A 59 -16.90 -13.29 3.89
C CYS A 59 -16.47 -12.15 4.84
N HIS A 60 -15.89 -11.06 4.32
CA HIS A 60 -15.36 -9.95 5.14
C HIS A 60 -16.30 -8.73 5.30
N SER A 61 -17.59 -8.90 5.04
CA SER A 61 -18.62 -7.93 5.42
C SER A 61 -18.84 -7.92 6.94
N PRO A 62 -19.49 -6.88 7.52
CA PRO A 62 -19.79 -6.86 8.96
C PRO A 62 -20.56 -8.09 9.46
N ASP A 63 -21.44 -8.64 8.62
CA ASP A 63 -22.27 -9.82 8.92
C ASP A 63 -21.72 -11.11 8.27
N GLY A 64 -20.53 -11.05 7.67
CA GLY A 64 -19.91 -12.18 6.99
C GLY A 64 -19.26 -13.16 7.95
N GLU A 65 -18.76 -14.27 7.41
CA GLU A 65 -18.13 -15.34 8.19
C GLU A 65 -16.84 -14.90 8.91
N ALA A 66 -16.13 -13.90 8.36
CA ALA A 66 -14.87 -13.39 8.90
C ALA A 66 -14.84 -11.85 8.82
N PRO A 67 -15.63 -11.13 9.63
CA PRO A 67 -15.77 -9.70 9.51
C PRO A 67 -14.44 -8.97 9.73
N LEU A 68 -14.28 -7.83 9.04
CA LEU A 68 -13.11 -6.98 9.24
C LEU A 68 -13.14 -6.33 10.64
N PRO A 69 -11.97 -6.09 11.26
CA PRO A 69 -11.89 -5.38 12.53
C PRO A 69 -12.55 -3.99 12.47
N GLU A 70 -13.07 -3.51 13.60
CA GLU A 70 -13.72 -2.20 13.70
C GLU A 70 -12.80 -1.04 13.26
N ASN A 71 -11.50 -1.16 13.55
CA ASN A 71 -10.48 -0.16 13.20
C ASN A 71 -9.92 -0.32 11.77
N HIS A 72 -10.55 -1.13 10.92
CA HIS A 72 -10.08 -1.30 9.54
C HIS A 72 -10.31 -0.03 8.72
N PRO A 73 -9.30 0.48 7.98
CA PRO A 73 -9.44 1.68 7.17
C PRO A 73 -10.50 1.56 6.06
N PRO A 74 -10.95 2.68 5.46
CA PRO A 74 -11.97 2.68 4.43
C PRO A 74 -11.73 1.71 3.27
N LYS A 75 -12.79 0.97 2.92
CA LYS A 75 -12.75 -0.23 2.08
C LYS A 75 -12.80 0.10 0.59
N TYR A 76 -11.70 0.59 0.02
CA TYR A 76 -11.62 0.91 -1.42
C TYR A 76 -10.86 -0.13 -2.26
N ARG A 77 -9.80 -0.74 -1.72
CA ARG A 77 -8.91 -1.66 -2.45
C ARG A 77 -8.24 -2.66 -1.49
N CYS A 78 -8.82 -3.85 -1.31
CA CYS A 78 -8.31 -4.85 -0.36
C CYS A 78 -6.86 -5.27 -0.66
N LEU A 79 -6.56 -5.58 -1.93
CA LEU A 79 -5.25 -6.10 -2.36
C LEU A 79 -4.21 -5.00 -2.61
N PHE A 80 -4.51 -3.75 -2.25
CA PHE A 80 -3.51 -2.68 -2.20
C PHE A 80 -2.61 -2.81 -0.96
N CYS A 81 -3.25 -3.01 0.20
CA CYS A 81 -2.57 -3.24 1.47
C CYS A 81 -2.31 -4.75 1.70
N HIS A 82 -3.33 -5.60 1.49
CA HIS A 82 -3.21 -7.05 1.64
C HIS A 82 -2.58 -7.68 0.41
N LYS A 83 -1.30 -7.42 0.21
CA LYS A 83 -0.53 -7.91 -0.96
C LYS A 83 -0.55 -9.43 -1.00
N LYS A 84 -0.61 -9.98 -2.21
CA LYS A 84 -0.38 -11.41 -2.45
C LYS A 84 1.04 -11.76 -2.04
N GLN A 85 1.25 -13.00 -1.60
CA GLN A 85 2.60 -13.49 -1.38
C GLN A 85 3.35 -13.48 -2.72
N LYS A 86 4.61 -13.02 -2.70
CA LYS A 86 5.43 -13.01 -3.92
C LYS A 86 5.80 -14.46 -4.27
N THR A 87 5.08 -15.08 -5.18
CA THR A 87 5.76 -15.82 -6.25
C THR A 87 6.25 -14.74 -7.21
N GLY A 88 7.56 -14.56 -7.34
CA GLY A 88 8.17 -13.32 -7.82
C GLY A 88 7.58 -12.69 -9.09
N GLY A 89 7.36 -11.37 -9.03
CA GLY A 89 7.48 -10.46 -10.18
C GLY A 89 6.21 -10.16 -10.99
N SER A 90 5.90 -8.85 -11.04
CA SER A 90 4.96 -8.12 -11.94
C SER A 90 3.52 -7.94 -11.44
#